data_AF-A0A2G2M7J5-F1
#
_entry.id   AF-A0A2G2M7J5-F1
#
_cell.length_a   1.000
_cell.length_b   1.000
_cell.length_c   1.000
_cell.angle_alpha   90.00
_cell.angle_beta   90.00
_cell.angle_gamma   90.00
#
_symmetry.space_group_name_H-M   'P 1'
#
loop_
_entity.id
_entity.type
_entity.pdbx_description
1 polymer ?
#
loop_
_entity_poly.entity_id
_entity_poly.type
_entity_poly.pdbx_seq_one_letter_code
_entity_poly.pdbx_strand_id
1 'polypeptide(L)'
;MLRLLKLPNGQQNNRSAYTLLALLDLKDSDNWDKSTIRLIGIHDIISFIKENYGYVYAENSRESIRRQTIHQFEQAGIVERNADKPTDKIIF
;
A
#
# COMPACT_ATOMS: atom_id res chain seq x y z
N MET A 1 -9.91 13.96 -0.64
CA MET A 1 -8.80 13.12 -0.13
C MET A 1 -7.71 12.83 -1.18
N LEU A 2 -7.99 12.39 -2.41
CA LEU A 2 -6.94 11.95 -3.38
C LEU A 2 -6.21 13.04 -4.20
N ARG A 3 -6.59 14.33 -4.12
CA ARG A 3 -5.92 15.41 -4.87
C ARG A 3 -4.65 15.98 -4.20
N LEU A 4 -4.35 15.58 -2.97
CA LEU A 4 -3.25 16.17 -2.17
C LEU A 4 -1.89 15.51 -2.41
N LEU A 5 -1.86 14.28 -2.93
CA LEU A 5 -0.63 13.62 -3.34
C LEU A 5 -0.39 13.93 -4.82
N LYS A 6 0.53 14.85 -5.12
CA LYS A 6 1.02 15.20 -6.47
C LYS A 6 1.75 14.02 -7.16
N LEU A 7 1.23 12.80 -7.08
CA LEU A 7 1.78 11.63 -7.75
C LEU A 7 1.35 11.65 -9.23
N PRO A 8 2.19 11.17 -10.17
CA PRO A 8 1.89 11.18 -11.60
C PRO A 8 0.62 10.37 -11.90
N ASN A 9 -0.14 10.79 -12.93
CA ASN A 9 -1.48 10.24 -13.24
C ASN A 9 -1.54 8.72 -13.40
N GLY A 10 -0.44 8.05 -13.80
CA GLY A 10 -0.36 6.59 -13.85
C GLY A 10 -0.22 5.88 -12.49
N GLN A 11 0.22 6.60 -11.46
CA GLN A 11 0.32 6.15 -10.06
C GLN A 11 -0.89 6.54 -9.22
N GLN A 12 -1.77 7.43 -9.71
CA GLN A 12 -3.03 7.82 -9.05
C GLN A 12 -4.17 6.81 -9.25
N ASN A 13 -3.85 5.52 -9.35
CA ASN A 13 -4.89 4.50 -9.26
C ASN A 13 -5.29 4.36 -7.79
N ASN A 14 -6.59 4.29 -7.50
CA ASN A 14 -7.11 4.11 -6.13
C ASN A 14 -6.35 3.01 -5.36
N ARG A 15 -5.93 1.96 -6.06
CA ARG A 15 -5.05 0.90 -5.55
C ARG A 15 -3.77 1.40 -4.91
N SER A 16 -2.97 2.24 -5.59
CA SER A 16 -1.70 2.72 -5.05
C SER A 16 -1.90 3.62 -3.84
N ALA A 17 -2.93 4.46 -3.84
CA ALA A 17 -3.28 5.28 -2.69
C ALA A 17 -3.69 4.44 -1.48
N TYR A 18 -4.59 3.46 -1.67
CA TYR A 18 -5.01 2.56 -0.60
C TYR A 18 -3.86 1.67 -0.10
N THR A 19 -2.97 1.26 -0.99
CA THR A 19 -1.76 0.51 -0.62
C THR A 19 -0.87 1.37 0.27
N LEU A 20 -0.61 2.63 -0.09
CA LEU A 20 0.18 3.55 0.73
C LEU A 20 -0.46 3.80 2.11
N LEU A 21 -1.78 3.97 2.17
CA LEU A 21 -2.50 4.17 3.43
C LEU A 21 -2.39 2.94 4.33
N ALA A 22 -2.48 1.74 3.77
CA ALA A 22 -2.26 0.49 4.50
C ALA A 22 -0.82 0.35 5.01
N LEU A 23 0.16 0.84 4.25
CA LEU A 23 1.58 0.82 4.62
C LEU A 23 1.89 1.80 5.77
N LEU A 24 1.17 2.92 5.82
CA LEU A 24 1.25 3.92 6.89
C LEU A 24 0.31 3.63 8.08
N ASP A 25 -0.44 2.51 8.03
CA ASP A 25 -1.51 2.14 8.97
C ASP A 25 -2.52 3.30 9.20
N LEU A 26 -2.77 4.12 8.17
CA LEU A 26 -3.68 5.25 8.24
C LEU A 26 -5.08 4.84 7.80
N LYS A 27 -6.08 5.26 8.57
CA LYS A 27 -7.51 5.11 8.26
C LYS A 27 -8.07 6.45 7.80
N ASP A 28 -9.25 6.45 7.19
CA ASP A 28 -9.91 7.68 6.73
C ASP A 28 -10.10 8.73 7.86
N SER A 29 -10.30 8.25 9.09
CA SER A 29 -10.47 9.08 10.28
C SER A 29 -9.16 9.49 10.98
N ASP A 30 -8.01 8.96 10.54
CA ASP A 30 -6.73 9.26 11.20
C ASP A 30 -6.01 10.44 10.54
N ASN A 31 -5.37 11.26 11.37
CA ASN A 31 -4.49 12.33 10.91
C ASN A 31 -3.17 11.75 10.42
N TRP A 32 -2.56 12.39 9.41
CA TRP A 32 -1.26 12.00 8.85
C TRP A 32 -0.13 11.88 9.89
N ASP A 33 -0.22 12.65 10.97
CA ASP A 33 0.72 12.63 12.09
C ASP A 33 0.75 11.27 12.84
N LYS A 34 -0.32 10.48 12.71
CA LYS A 34 -0.39 9.12 13.28
C LYS A 34 0.17 8.04 12.37
N SER A 35 0.75 8.39 11.23
CA SER A 35 1.33 7.38 10.33
C SER A 35 2.40 6.58 11.08
N THR A 36 2.27 5.26 11.04
CA THR A 36 3.25 4.36 11.64
C THR A 36 3.80 3.43 10.56
N ILE A 37 5.09 3.15 10.69
CA ILE A 37 5.77 2.21 9.82
C ILE A 37 5.40 0.80 10.26
N ARG A 38 4.70 0.05 9.40
CA ARG A 38 4.28 -1.32 9.67
C ARG A 38 4.84 -2.29 8.66
N LEU A 39 5.39 -3.40 9.16
CA LEU A 39 5.83 -4.53 8.36
C LEU A 39 4.60 -5.35 7.96
N ILE A 40 4.16 -5.20 6.71
CA ILE A 40 2.87 -5.71 6.23
C ILE A 40 3.04 -6.50 4.92
N GLY A 41 2.30 -7.59 4.79
CA GLY A 41 2.25 -8.39 3.56
C GLY A 41 1.17 -7.92 2.61
N ILE A 42 1.23 -8.33 1.34
CA ILE A 42 0.22 -7.95 0.33
C ILE A 42 -1.18 -8.43 0.71
N HIS A 43 -1.28 -9.59 1.37
CA HIS A 43 -2.55 -10.12 1.86
C HIS A 43 -3.17 -9.21 2.93
N ASP A 44 -2.37 -8.82 3.92
CA ASP A 44 -2.78 -7.88 4.97
C ASP A 44 -3.14 -6.51 4.40
N ILE A 45 -2.42 -6.02 3.38
CA ILE A 45 -2.80 -4.77 2.66
C ILE A 45 -4.21 -4.91 2.08
N ILE A 46 -4.50 -6.00 1.38
CA ILE A 46 -5.84 -6.21 0.80
C ILE A 46 -6.91 -6.30 1.89
N SER A 47 -6.63 -7.00 3.00
CA SER A 47 -7.55 -7.07 4.14
C SER A 47 -7.79 -5.69 4.75
N PHE A 48 -6.72 -4.93 5.00
CA PHE A 48 -6.79 -3.59 5.55
C PHE A 48 -7.66 -2.68 4.68
N ILE A 49 -7.50 -2.75 3.35
CA ILE A 49 -8.27 -1.93 2.43
C ILE A 49 -9.75 -2.34 2.42
N LYS A 50 -10.02 -3.64 2.48
CA LYS A 50 -11.37 -4.16 2.59
C LYS A 50 -12.05 -3.72 3.90
N GLU A 51 -11.33 -3.78 5.02
CA GLU A 51 -11.88 -3.49 6.35
C GLU A 51 -12.04 -1.99 6.62
N ASN A 52 -11.08 -1.16 6.21
CA ASN A 52 -11.10 0.28 6.53
C ASN A 52 -11.70 1.15 5.42
N TYR A 53 -11.64 0.71 4.16
CA TYR A 53 -12.15 1.47 3.01
C TYR A 53 -13.28 0.76 2.25
N GLY A 54 -13.69 -0.43 2.68
CA GLY A 54 -14.78 -1.19 2.06
C GLY A 54 -14.49 -1.69 0.65
N TYR A 55 -13.24 -1.58 0.17
CA TYR A 55 -12.89 -1.93 -1.20
C TYR A 55 -12.31 -3.35 -1.27
N VAL A 56 -13.03 -4.26 -1.93
CA VAL A 56 -12.64 -5.67 -2.06
C VAL A 56 -11.86 -5.87 -3.35
N TYR A 57 -10.58 -6.16 -3.25
CA TYR A 57 -9.78 -6.60 -4.39
C TYR A 57 -9.98 -8.10 -4.66
N ALA A 58 -10.18 -8.45 -5.94
CA ALA A 58 -10.16 -9.85 -6.37
C ALA A 58 -8.75 -10.46 -6.17
N GLU A 59 -8.64 -11.78 -5.97
CA GLU A 59 -7.37 -12.47 -5.70
C GLU A 59 -6.27 -12.20 -6.74
N ASN A 60 -6.66 -12.03 -8.02
CA ASN A 60 -5.77 -11.73 -9.14
C ASN A 60 -5.10 -10.35 -9.01
N SER A 61 -5.66 -9.47 -8.17
CA SER A 61 -5.11 -8.14 -7.89
C SER A 61 -3.83 -8.18 -7.08
N ARG A 62 -3.54 -9.29 -6.38
CA ARG A 62 -2.30 -9.45 -5.59
C ARG A 62 -1.06 -9.23 -6.44
N GLU A 63 -0.99 -9.86 -7.60
CA GLU A 63 0.15 -9.72 -8.51
C GLU A 63 0.26 -8.31 -9.08
N SER A 64 -0.88 -7.67 -9.37
CA SER A 64 -0.86 -6.29 -9.84
C SER A 64 -0.39 -5.33 -8.75
N ILE A 65 -0.82 -5.48 -7.49
CA ILE A 65 -0.31 -4.69 -6.36
C ILE A 65 1.20 -4.92 -6.21
N ARG A 66 1.65 -6.18 -6.26
CA ARG A 66 3.06 -6.54 -6.14
C ARG A 66 3.94 -5.94 -7.23
N ARG A 67 3.57 -6.13 -8.50
CA ARG A 67 4.38 -5.73 -9.66
C ARG A 67 4.23 -4.28 -10.05
N GLN A 68 3.02 -3.70 -9.92
CA GLN A 68 2.75 -2.36 -10.41
C GLN A 68 2.79 -1.29 -9.32
N THR A 69 2.47 -1.63 -8.06
CA THR A 69 2.47 -0.65 -6.96
C THR A 69 3.71 -0.79 -6.09
N ILE A 70 3.93 -1.96 -5.48
CA ILE A 70 5.04 -2.18 -4.55
C ILE A 70 6.39 -2.01 -5.24
N HIS A 71 6.56 -2.55 -6.44
CA HIS A 71 7.82 -2.38 -7.17
C HIS A 71 8.09 -0.92 -7.57
N GLN A 72 7.05 -0.13 -7.88
CA GLN A 72 7.23 1.30 -8.14
C GLN A 72 7.59 2.07 -6.87
N PHE A 73 7.00 1.70 -5.74
CA PHE A 73 7.33 2.32 -4.46
C PHE A 73 8.74 1.93 -3.99
N GLU A 74 9.18 0.69 -4.24
CA GLU A 74 10.57 0.24 -4.04
C GLU A 74 11.55 1.07 -4.89
N GLN A 75 11.29 1.22 -6.18
CA GLN A 75 12.12 2.07 -7.05
C GLN A 75 12.12 3.55 -6.64
N ALA A 76 11.04 4.03 -6.02
CA ALA A 76 10.94 5.38 -5.51
C ALA A 76 11.56 5.57 -4.11
N GLY A 77 12.08 4.50 -3.48
CA GLY A 77 12.62 4.54 -2.12
C GLY A 77 11.56 4.79 -1.03
N ILE A 78 10.29 4.47 -1.32
CA ILE A 78 9.17 4.60 -0.39
C ILE A 78 9.02 3.34 0.46
N VAL A 79 9.39 2.16 -0.07
CA VAL A 79 9.31 0.87 0.63
C VAL A 79 10.61 0.12 0.45
N GLU A 80 10.97 -0.68 1.45
CA GLU A 80 12.07 -1.63 1.34
C GLU A 80 11.54 -3.05 1.47
N ARG A 81 11.81 -3.94 0.51
CA ARG A 81 11.43 -5.34 0.68
C ARG A 81 12.31 -5.99 1.74
N ASN A 82 11.71 -6.71 2.67
CA ASN A 82 12.48 -7.54 3.60
C ASN A 82 13.08 -8.70 2.81
N ALA A 83 14.32 -8.55 2.36
CA ALA A 83 15.02 -9.55 1.54
C ALA A 83 15.39 -10.82 2.34
N ASP A 84 15.19 -10.83 3.66
CA ASP A 84 15.66 -11.90 4.56
C ASP A 84 14.78 -13.15 4.54
N LYS A 85 13.53 -13.08 4.04
CA LYS A 85 12.65 -14.27 3.96
C LYS A 85 11.89 -14.36 2.64
N PRO A 86 11.75 -15.55 2.03
CA PRO A 86 10.93 -15.79 0.84
C PRO A 86 9.40 -15.67 1.11
N THR A 87 9.01 -15.05 2.22
CA THR A 87 7.62 -14.78 2.59
C THR A 87 7.33 -13.33 2.28
N ASP A 88 6.33 -13.08 1.43
CA ASP A 88 5.78 -11.84 0.84
C ASP A 88 5.61 -10.60 1.80
N LYS A 89 6.63 -10.23 2.57
CA LYS A 89 6.59 -9.17 3.59
C LYS A 89 7.40 -7.95 3.14
N ILE A 90 6.81 -6.77 3.30
CA ILE A 90 7.36 -5.48 2.88
C ILE A 90 7.63 -4.64 4.14
N ILE A 91 8.80 -4.00 4.19
CA ILE A 91 9.20 -3.04 5.23
C ILE A 91 9.04 -1.62 4.68
N PHE A 92 8.76 -0.68 5.55
CA PHE A 92 8.71 0.76 5.29
C PHE A 92 9.71 1.48 6.17
#